data_AF-A0A8J7QIK4-F1
#
_entry.id   AF-A0A8J7QIK4-F1
#
_cell.length_a   1.000
_cell.length_b   1.000
_cell.length_c   1.000
_cell.angle_alpha   90.00
_cell.angle_beta   90.00
_cell.angle_gamma   90.00
#
_symmetry.space_group_name_H-M   'P 1'
#
loop_
_entity.id
_entity.type
_entity.pdbx_description
1 polymer ?
#
loop_
_entity_poly.entity_id
_entity_poly.type
_entity_poly.pdbx_seq_one_letter_code
_entity_poly.pdbx_strand_id
1 'polypeptide(L)'
;MVGTRERPFDINTLSEQRYRVGPFDRVSPSDEPPFHIYLLGHDAVGDMHIQFGPRHEVDRFGLSWKGRIARFYAGERDFRYGFRVEINSCAFEGFEIEEYQTDQEAWAQFRPLVTNPEAYVLKDGIFLLEVM
;
A
#
# COMPACT_ATOMS: atom_id res chain seq x y z
N MET A 1 3.62 -6.02 5.15
CA MET A 1 4.52 -6.50 4.08
C MET A 1 3.67 -7.24 3.05
N VAL A 2 3.74 -6.85 1.77
CA VAL A 2 2.84 -7.35 0.71
C VAL A 2 3.35 -8.63 0.01
N GLY A 3 4.64 -8.96 0.16
CA GLY A 3 5.23 -10.25 -0.18
C GLY A 3 6.22 -10.72 0.89
N THR A 4 6.35 -12.03 1.09
CA THR A 4 7.37 -12.67 1.95
C THR A 4 8.02 -13.83 1.21
N ARG A 5 9.08 -14.44 1.76
CA ARG A 5 9.72 -15.60 1.13
C ARG A 5 8.79 -16.83 1.09
N GLU A 6 7.93 -16.96 2.10
CA GLU A 6 6.96 -18.05 2.24
C GLU A 6 5.70 -17.79 1.41
N ARG A 7 5.39 -16.51 1.17
CA ARG A 7 4.26 -16.07 0.37
C ARG A 7 4.67 -14.89 -0.53
N PRO A 8 5.35 -15.17 -1.64
CA PRO A 8 5.77 -14.14 -2.58
C PRO A 8 4.57 -13.38 -3.12
N PHE A 9 4.78 -12.10 -3.40
CA PHE A 9 3.77 -11.25 -4.01
C PHE A 9 3.54 -11.64 -5.48
N ASP A 10 2.28 -11.81 -5.84
CA ASP A 10 1.86 -12.03 -7.22
C ASP A 10 0.91 -10.91 -7.65
N ILE A 11 1.41 -10.03 -8.52
CA ILE A 11 0.69 -8.89 -9.08
C ILE A 11 -0.60 -9.31 -9.79
N ASN A 12 -0.66 -10.52 -10.34
CA ASN A 12 -1.83 -11.01 -11.06
C ASN A 12 -2.97 -11.39 -10.12
N THR A 13 -2.67 -11.65 -8.85
CA THR A 13 -3.68 -11.96 -7.82
C THR A 13 -4.08 -10.73 -7.01
N LEU A 14 -3.49 -9.56 -7.27
CA LEU A 14 -3.69 -8.36 -6.46
C LEU A 14 -5.17 -7.95 -6.38
N SER A 15 -5.90 -8.03 -7.49
CA SER A 15 -7.34 -7.74 -7.60
C SER A 15 -8.24 -8.67 -6.76
N GLU A 16 -7.70 -9.80 -6.30
CA GLU A 16 -8.40 -10.76 -5.44
C GLU A 16 -8.12 -10.50 -3.96
N GLN A 17 -7.12 -9.67 -3.64
CA GLN A 17 -6.68 -9.43 -2.28
C GLN A 17 -7.49 -8.35 -1.57
N ARG A 18 -7.68 -8.56 -0.27
CA ARG A 18 -8.22 -7.57 0.66
C ARG A 18 -7.24 -7.38 1.80
N TYR A 19 -6.88 -6.14 2.04
CA TYR A 19 -5.97 -5.75 3.10
C TYR A 19 -6.74 -5.05 4.21
N ARG A 20 -6.42 -5.42 5.44
CA ARG A 20 -6.92 -4.74 6.63
C ARG A 20 -5.75 -4.24 7.45
N VAL A 21 -5.80 -2.97 7.83
CA VAL A 21 -4.81 -2.34 8.72
C VAL A 21 -5.55 -1.76 9.92
N GLY A 22 -5.31 -2.33 11.10
CA GLY A 22 -6.13 -2.12 12.29
C GLY A 22 -7.17 -3.23 12.51
N PRO A 23 -7.94 -3.21 13.61
CA PRO A 23 -8.50 -2.02 14.25
C PRO A 23 -7.53 -1.33 15.20
N PHE A 24 -7.57 -0.01 15.21
CA PHE A 24 -6.97 0.78 16.27
C PHE A 24 -8.13 1.41 17.04
N ASP A 25 -8.27 1.07 18.32
CA ASP A 25 -9.34 1.64 19.14
C ASP A 25 -9.08 3.12 19.46
N ARG A 26 -7.79 3.51 19.48
CA ARG A 26 -7.31 4.87 19.74
C ARG A 26 -6.00 5.12 18.98
N VAL A 27 -5.75 6.39 18.70
CA VAL A 27 -4.48 6.88 18.15
C VAL A 27 -3.50 7.08 19.30
N SER A 28 -2.38 6.36 19.30
CA SER A 28 -1.26 6.68 20.19
C SER A 28 -0.40 7.78 19.54
N PRO A 29 -0.03 8.85 20.26
CA PRO A 29 0.91 9.87 19.75
C PRO A 29 2.31 9.33 19.46
N SER A 30 2.67 8.16 20.02
CA SER A 30 3.99 7.53 19.84
C SER A 30 4.11 6.71 18.57
N ASP A 31 3.00 6.36 17.94
CA ASP A 31 2.99 5.43 16.82
C ASP A 31 2.90 6.25 15.54
N GLU A 32 3.84 6.07 14.62
CA GLU A 32 3.75 6.63 13.27
C GLU A 32 2.83 5.71 12.46
N PRO A 33 1.56 6.10 12.21
CA PRO A 33 0.63 5.23 11.52
C PRO A 33 1.06 5.06 10.06
N PRO A 34 0.81 3.90 9.44
CA PRO A 34 1.13 3.68 8.02
C PRO A 34 0.27 4.54 7.07
N PHE A 35 -0.73 5.27 7.58
CA PHE A 35 -1.59 6.14 6.80
C PHE A 35 -1.87 7.45 7.56
N HIS A 36 -1.92 8.53 6.79
CA HIS A 36 -2.28 9.87 7.27
C HIS A 36 -3.34 10.50 6.34
N ILE A 37 -4.14 11.42 6.87
CA ILE A 37 -5.09 12.20 6.07
C ILE A 37 -5.00 13.68 6.42
N TYR A 38 -5.21 14.52 5.42
CA TYR A 38 -5.32 15.97 5.54
C TYR A 38 -6.73 16.41 5.16
N LEU A 39 -7.70 16.25 6.07
CA LEU A 39 -9.08 16.69 5.82
C LEU A 39 -9.34 18.08 6.39
N LEU A 40 -9.08 18.28 7.69
CA LEU A 40 -9.16 19.58 8.36
C LEU A 40 -7.85 19.95 9.08
N GLY A 41 -6.75 19.30 8.70
CA GLY A 41 -5.46 19.34 9.39
C GLY A 41 -4.89 17.93 9.52
N HIS A 42 -3.94 17.75 10.44
CA HIS A 42 -3.36 16.44 10.75
C HIS A 42 -4.36 15.59 11.54
N ASP A 43 -5.34 15.03 10.83
CA ASP A 43 -6.32 14.10 11.39
C ASP A 43 -5.78 12.68 11.33
N ALA A 44 -6.29 11.83 12.22
CA ALA A 44 -5.84 10.45 12.33
C ALA A 44 -6.81 9.50 11.64
N VAL A 45 -6.27 8.45 11.01
CA VAL A 45 -7.04 7.40 10.34
C VAL A 45 -6.76 6.03 10.91
N GLY A 46 -7.75 5.15 10.86
CA GLY A 46 -7.65 3.78 11.39
C GLY A 46 -8.75 2.87 10.87
N ASP A 47 -8.66 1.58 11.20
CA ASP A 47 -9.54 0.51 10.68
C ASP A 47 -9.66 0.60 9.15
N MET A 48 -8.52 0.54 8.47
CA MET A 48 -8.42 0.70 7.03
C MET A 48 -8.71 -0.63 6.34
N HIS A 49 -9.58 -0.60 5.33
CA HIS A 49 -9.92 -1.75 4.51
C HIS A 49 -9.67 -1.34 3.06
N ILE A 50 -8.69 -1.99 2.43
CA ILE A 50 -8.26 -1.72 1.07
C ILE A 50 -8.55 -2.95 0.24
N GLN A 51 -9.26 -2.77 -0.87
CA GLN A 51 -9.55 -3.81 -1.84
C GLN A 51 -9.17 -3.32 -3.23
N PHE A 52 -8.32 -4.08 -3.90
CA PHE A 52 -8.05 -3.84 -5.31
C PHE A 52 -9.20 -4.38 -6.15
N GLY A 53 -9.59 -3.61 -7.16
CA GLY A 53 -10.58 -3.98 -8.15
C GLY A 53 -9.93 -4.63 -9.37
N PRO A 54 -10.71 -4.82 -10.46
CA PRO A 54 -10.18 -5.32 -11.72
C PRO A 54 -8.96 -4.52 -12.19
N ARG A 55 -8.03 -5.24 -12.83
CA ARG A 55 -6.89 -4.66 -13.53
C ARG A 55 -7.35 -4.16 -14.89
N HIS A 56 -7.15 -2.88 -15.17
CA HIS A 56 -7.59 -2.23 -16.40
C HIS A 56 -6.48 -2.18 -17.46
N GLU A 57 -5.24 -1.99 -17.01
CA GLU A 57 -4.00 -2.03 -17.81
C GLU A 57 -2.93 -2.80 -17.04
N VAL A 58 -1.76 -3.03 -17.63
CA VAL A 58 -0.68 -3.78 -16.97
C VAL A 58 -0.35 -3.19 -15.60
N ASP A 59 -0.25 -1.89 -15.42
CA ASP A 59 0.09 -1.27 -14.14
C ASP A 59 -1.09 -0.57 -13.45
N ARG A 60 -2.32 -0.73 -13.94
CA ARG A 60 -3.48 0.03 -13.42
C ARG A 60 -4.58 -0.84 -12.84
N PHE A 61 -4.99 -0.49 -11.62
CA PHE A 61 -5.98 -1.22 -10.85
C PHE A 61 -7.11 -0.31 -10.38
N GLY A 62 -8.32 -0.86 -10.31
CA GLY A 62 -9.35 -0.27 -9.44
C GLY A 62 -8.93 -0.35 -7.97
N LEU A 63 -9.39 0.57 -7.14
CA LEU A 63 -9.14 0.59 -5.70
C LEU A 63 -10.39 1.08 -4.96
N SER A 64 -10.91 0.23 -4.06
CA SER A 64 -11.88 0.62 -3.05
C SER A 64 -11.16 0.70 -1.71
N TRP A 65 -11.18 1.87 -1.09
CA TRP A 65 -10.56 2.09 0.21
C TRP A 65 -11.55 2.75 1.16
N LYS A 66 -11.77 2.13 2.32
CA LYS A 66 -12.53 2.73 3.42
C LYS A 66 -11.72 2.74 4.70
N GLY A 67 -12.06 3.66 5.58
CA GLY A 67 -11.49 3.73 6.92
C GLY A 67 -12.28 4.65 7.81
N ARG A 68 -11.78 4.83 9.03
CA ARG A 68 -12.35 5.74 10.02
C ARG A 68 -11.42 6.90 10.31
N ILE A 69 -11.99 8.03 10.69
CA ILE A 69 -11.28 9.28 10.99
C ILE A 69 -11.59 9.71 12.42
N ALA A 70 -10.54 10.08 13.15
CA ALA A 70 -10.62 10.90 14.35
C ALA A 70 -10.10 12.29 14.01
N ARG A 71 -10.86 13.34 14.36
CA ARG A 71 -10.45 14.73 14.11
C ARG A 71 -9.40 15.18 15.13
N PHE A 72 -8.23 14.55 15.06
CA PHE A 72 -7.17 14.68 16.04
C PHE A 72 -6.71 16.14 16.18
N TYR A 73 -6.66 16.88 15.07
CA TYR A 73 -6.33 18.30 15.08
C TYR A 73 -7.32 19.15 15.88
N ALA A 74 -8.60 18.75 15.92
CA ALA A 74 -9.64 19.39 16.72
C ALA A 74 -9.72 18.85 18.17
N GLY A 75 -8.78 18.00 18.59
CA GLY A 75 -8.74 17.38 19.91
C GLY A 75 -9.59 16.11 20.06
N GLU A 76 -10.23 15.62 18.99
CA GLU A 76 -11.02 14.40 19.02
C GLU A 76 -10.12 13.16 18.89
N ARG A 77 -10.32 12.16 19.76
CA ARG A 77 -9.53 10.91 19.77
C ARG A 77 -10.30 9.67 19.34
N ASP A 78 -11.62 9.79 19.23
CA ASP A 78 -12.49 8.70 18.84
C ASP A 78 -12.68 8.70 17.32
N PHE A 79 -12.65 7.51 16.72
CA PHE A 79 -12.88 7.29 15.29
C PHE A 79 -14.38 7.40 14.93
N ARG A 80 -14.93 8.60 14.98
CA ARG A 80 -16.38 8.88 14.82
C ARG A 80 -16.85 8.96 13.38
N TYR A 81 -15.95 9.27 12.46
CA TYR A 81 -16.30 9.50 11.06
C TYR A 81 -15.78 8.36 10.20
N GLY A 82 -16.47 8.10 9.09
CA GLY A 82 -16.03 7.15 8.07
C GLY A 82 -15.70 7.88 6.78
N PHE A 83 -14.75 7.34 6.02
CA PHE A 83 -14.51 7.75 4.65
C PHE A 83 -14.58 6.53 3.71
N ARG A 84 -14.83 6.83 2.43
CA ARG A 84 -14.70 5.88 1.32
C ARG A 84 -14.11 6.61 0.13
N VAL A 85 -13.11 5.98 -0.49
CA VAL A 85 -12.48 6.39 -1.74
C VAL A 85 -12.66 5.26 -2.74
N GLU A 86 -13.11 5.62 -3.94
CA GLU A 86 -13.17 4.73 -5.09
C GLU A 86 -12.28 5.34 -6.17
N ILE A 87 -11.27 4.59 -6.61
CA ILE A 87 -10.34 4.97 -7.67
C ILE A 87 -10.52 3.96 -8.80
N ASN A 88 -10.90 4.43 -9.98
CA ASN A 88 -11.13 3.54 -11.13
C ASN A 88 -9.83 3.14 -11.83
N SER A 89 -8.75 3.90 -11.64
CA SER A 89 -7.48 3.70 -12.33
C SER A 89 -6.32 4.24 -11.49
N CYS A 90 -5.89 3.43 -10.52
CA CYS A 90 -4.73 3.68 -9.67
C CYS A 90 -3.50 3.04 -10.32
N ALA A 91 -2.44 3.83 -10.53
CA ALA A 91 -1.17 3.33 -11.06
C ALA A 91 -0.39 2.59 -9.98
N PHE A 92 0.24 1.48 -10.36
CA PHE A 92 1.16 0.72 -9.52
C PHE A 92 2.57 1.26 -9.69
N GLU A 93 3.07 1.95 -8.67
CA GLU A 93 4.37 2.66 -8.73
C GLU A 93 5.59 1.77 -8.47
N GLY A 94 5.40 0.46 -8.28
CA GLY A 94 6.50 -0.48 -8.10
C GLY A 94 6.85 -0.75 -6.63
N PHE A 95 8.03 -1.33 -6.43
CA PHE A 95 8.60 -1.64 -5.13
C PHE A 95 9.91 -0.92 -4.91
N GLU A 96 9.99 -0.16 -3.82
CA GLU A 96 11.25 0.39 -3.34
C GLU A 96 11.95 -0.64 -2.44
N ILE A 97 13.27 -0.81 -2.63
CA ILE A 97 14.11 -1.60 -1.74
C ILE A 97 14.99 -0.65 -0.95
N GLU A 98 14.86 -0.73 0.38
CA GLU A 98 15.72 0.02 1.29
C GLU A 98 17.14 -0.58 1.26
N GLU A 99 18.14 0.29 1.33
CA GLU A 99 19.54 -0.08 1.64
C GLU A 99 20.15 -1.15 0.70
N TYR A 100 20.59 -0.72 -0.48
CA TYR A 100 21.42 -1.52 -1.38
C TYR A 100 22.57 -0.67 -1.94
N GLN A 101 23.71 -1.30 -2.29
CA GLN A 101 24.85 -0.61 -2.88
C GLN A 101 24.99 -0.89 -4.37
N THR A 102 24.45 -2.02 -4.83
CA THR A 102 24.50 -2.44 -6.23
C THR A 102 23.17 -3.02 -6.71
N ASP A 103 22.90 -2.92 -8.01
CA ASP A 103 21.70 -3.53 -8.62
C ASP A 103 21.62 -5.05 -8.36
N GLN A 104 22.77 -5.73 -8.32
CA GLN A 104 22.83 -7.16 -8.01
C GLN A 104 22.31 -7.46 -6.60
N GLU A 105 22.65 -6.62 -5.62
CA GLU A 105 22.13 -6.74 -4.25
C GLU A 105 20.63 -6.45 -4.20
N ALA A 106 20.17 -5.38 -4.87
CA ALA A 106 18.75 -5.06 -4.94
C ALA A 106 17.93 -6.24 -5.51
N TRP A 107 18.40 -6.83 -6.61
CA TRP A 107 17.78 -8.02 -7.20
C TRP A 107 17.82 -9.24 -6.30
N ALA A 108 18.91 -9.45 -5.55
CA ALA A 108 19.02 -10.55 -4.60
C ALA A 108 18.01 -10.42 -3.44
N GLN A 109 17.71 -9.19 -3.01
CA GLN A 109 16.68 -8.90 -2.01
C GLN A 109 15.26 -9.04 -2.58
N PHE A 110 15.03 -8.53 -3.81
CA PHE A 110 13.71 -8.47 -4.42
C PHE A 110 13.17 -9.80 -4.94
N ARG A 111 14.00 -10.59 -5.64
CA ARG A 111 13.60 -11.87 -6.26
C ARG A 111 12.81 -12.81 -5.36
N PRO A 112 13.22 -13.10 -4.11
CA PRO A 112 12.48 -14.03 -3.27
C PRO A 112 11.14 -13.47 -2.75
N LEU A 113 10.82 -12.20 -3.01
CA LEU A 113 9.60 -11.55 -2.53
C LEU A 113 8.48 -11.49 -3.57
N VAL A 114 8.73 -11.92 -4.81
CA VAL A 114 7.77 -11.89 -5.93
C VAL A 114 7.75 -13.21 -6.71
N THR A 115 6.60 -13.58 -7.27
CA THR A 115 6.45 -14.83 -8.04
C THR A 115 7.07 -14.75 -9.44
N ASN A 116 7.02 -13.59 -10.08
CA ASN A 116 7.52 -13.36 -11.44
C ASN A 116 8.44 -12.12 -11.43
N PRO A 117 9.71 -12.28 -11.03
CA PRO A 117 10.67 -11.16 -10.99
C PRO A 117 11.01 -10.61 -12.38
N GLU A 118 10.89 -11.40 -13.44
CA GLU A 118 11.17 -10.99 -14.82
C GLU A 118 10.15 -9.99 -15.39
N ALA A 119 8.98 -9.86 -14.77
CA ALA A 119 8.01 -8.81 -15.10
C ALA A 119 8.43 -7.41 -14.62
N TYR A 120 9.57 -7.27 -13.94
CA TYR A 120 10.01 -6.01 -13.35
C TYR A 120 11.35 -5.54 -13.90
N VAL A 121 11.54 -4.22 -13.89
CA VAL A 121 12.81 -3.56 -14.20
C VAL A 121 13.20 -2.65 -13.05
N LEU A 122 14.49 -2.67 -12.67
CA LEU A 122 15.03 -1.75 -11.68
C LEU A 122 15.37 -0.42 -12.36
N LYS A 123 14.73 0.68 -11.92
CA LYS A 123 15.01 2.04 -12.37
C LYS A 123 15.00 2.98 -11.18
N ASP A 124 16.06 3.76 -10.99
CA ASP A 124 16.19 4.74 -9.92
C ASP A 124 15.85 4.18 -8.52
N GLY A 125 16.20 2.92 -8.26
CA GLY A 125 15.94 2.22 -6.99
C GLY A 125 14.55 1.63 -6.81
N ILE A 126 13.72 1.69 -7.85
CA ILE A 126 12.35 1.17 -7.84
C ILE A 126 12.23 0.01 -8.84
N PHE A 127 11.69 -1.11 -8.39
CA PHE A 127 11.27 -2.22 -9.24
C PHE A 127 9.90 -1.91 -9.85
N LEU A 128 9.92 -1.42 -11.09
CA LEU A 128 8.74 -1.06 -11.86
C LEU A 128 8.24 -2.24 -12.66
N LEU A 129 6.92 -2.38 -12.76
CA LEU A 129 6.29 -3.39 -13.61
C LEU A 129 6.49 -3.01 -15.09
N GLU A 130 7.05 -3.91 -15.88
CA GLU A 130 7.29 -3.68 -17.30
C GLU A 130 5.99 -3.87 -18.10
N VAL A 131 5.56 -2.81 -18.79
CA VAL A 131 4.42 -2.84 -19.71
C VAL A 131 4.96 -3.29 -21.07
N MET A 132 4.74 -4.57 -21.43
CA MET A 132 5.02 -5.10 -22.77
C MET A 132 4.06 -4.56 -23.83
#